data_AF-A0A9E1IZB3-F1
#
_entry.id   AF-A0A9E1IZB3-F1
#
_cell.length_a   1.000
_cell.length_b   1.000
_cell.length_c   1.000
_cell.angle_alpha   90.00
_cell.angle_beta   90.00
_cell.angle_gamma   90.00
#
_symmetry.space_group_name_H-M   'P 1'
#
loop_
_entity.id
_entity.type
_entity.pdbx_description
1 polymer ?
#
loop_
_entity_poly.entity_id
_entity_poly.type
_entity_poly.pdbx_seq_one_letter_code
_entity_poly.pdbx_strand_id
1 'polypeptide(L)' 'MSLHNQKVKGVRVLDTAEEGAKAIETMVNQVIGEMRQQGVPIIDIQVTDNNCFLILGEKKPD' A
#
# COMPACT_ATOMS: atom_id res chain seq x y z
N MET A 1 9.35 6.36 13.38
CA MET A 1 9.81 6.82 12.05
C MET A 1 8.94 8.01 11.64
N SER A 2 9.55 9.17 11.40
CA SER A 2 8.82 10.38 11.03
C SER A 2 8.55 10.38 9.53
N LEU A 3 7.32 10.04 9.12
CA LEU A 3 6.78 10.38 7.81
C LEU A 3 6.61 11.91 7.78
N HIS A 4 7.72 12.62 7.62
CA HIS A 4 7.73 14.08 7.58
C HIS A 4 6.82 14.54 6.44
N ASN A 5 5.77 15.27 6.80
CA ASN A 5 4.98 16.13 5.94
C ASN A 5 3.93 15.49 5.00
N GLN A 6 3.57 14.21 5.18
CA GLN A 6 2.50 13.56 4.43
C GLN A 6 1.31 13.19 5.33
N LYS A 7 0.11 13.61 4.94
CA LYS A 7 -1.13 13.24 5.65
C LYS A 7 -1.50 11.82 5.27
N VAL A 8 -1.36 10.88 6.20
CA VAL A 8 -1.87 9.51 6.05
C VAL A 8 -3.39 9.58 6.03
N LYS A 9 -4.00 9.13 4.92
CA LYS A 9 -5.46 9.02 4.77
C LYS A 9 -5.98 7.65 5.20
N GLY A 10 -5.13 6.63 5.12
CA GLY A 10 -5.48 5.29 5.56
C GLY A 10 -4.33 4.30 5.39
N VAL A 11 -4.58 3.09 5.85
CA VAL A 11 -3.71 1.94 5.64
C VAL A 11 -4.56 0.82 5.05
N ARG A 12 -4.07 0.20 3.98
CA ARG A 12 -4.65 -1.02 3.42
C ARG A 12 -3.72 -2.17 3.73
N VAL A 13 -4.23 -3.17 4.45
CA VAL A 13 -3.47 -4.36 4.84
C VAL A 13 -3.88 -5.49 3.93
N LEU A 14 -2.89 -6.17 3.37
CA LEU A 14 -3.05 -7.42 2.66
C LEU A 14 -2.45 -8.51 3.52
N ASP A 15 -3.26 -9.51 3.82
CA ASP A 15 -2.75 -10.75 4.38
C ASP A 15 -2.07 -11.52 3.24
N THR A 16 -0.80 -11.84 3.46
CA THR A 16 0.04 -12.61 2.54
C THR A 16 0.50 -13.89 3.22
N ALA A 17 -0.14 -14.30 4.31
CA ALA A 17 0.22 -15.50 5.03
C ALA A 17 -0.05 -16.70 4.12
N GLU A 18 0.96 -17.56 3.95
CA GLU A 18 0.88 -18.80 3.17
C GLU A 18 0.67 -18.63 1.65
N GLU A 19 0.64 -17.39 1.15
CA GLU A 19 0.55 -17.11 -0.28
C GLU A 19 1.92 -17.18 -0.96
N GLY A 20 1.98 -17.80 -2.14
CA GLY A 20 3.22 -17.83 -2.94
C GLY A 20 3.58 -16.43 -3.47
N ALA A 21 4.86 -16.18 -3.73
CA ALA A 21 5.35 -14.87 -4.20
C ALA A 21 4.57 -14.29 -5.41
N LYS A 22 4.14 -15.14 -6.35
CA LYS A 22 3.30 -14.72 -7.49
C LYS A 22 1.88 -14.29 -7.09
N ALA A 23 1.29 -14.95 -6.11
CA ALA A 23 -0.04 -14.62 -5.62
C ALA A 23 0.01 -13.25 -4.91
N ILE A 24 1.01 -13.06 -4.05
CA ILE A 24 1.27 -11.78 -3.37
C ILE A 24 1.47 -10.65 -4.39
N GLU A 25 2.32 -10.87 -5.42
CA GLU A 25 2.55 -9.86 -6.47
C GLU A 25 1.26 -9.50 -7.21
N THR A 26 0.42 -10.49 -7.52
CA THR A 26 -0.87 -10.27 -8.19
C THR A 26 -1.82 -9.47 -7.30
N MET A 27 -1.94 -9.82 -6.02
CA MET A 27 -2.78 -9.12 -5.04
C MET A 27 -2.33 -7.68 -4.85
N VAL A 28 -1.03 -7.46 -4.64
CA VAL A 28 -0.47 -6.12 -4.46
C VAL A 28 -0.68 -5.28 -5.72
N ASN A 29 -0.43 -5.83 -6.91
CA ASN A 29 -0.67 -5.12 -8.17
C ASN A 29 -2.14 -4.76 -8.39
N GLN A 30 -3.07 -5.66 -8.04
CA GLN A 30 -4.50 -5.37 -8.10
C GLN A 30 -4.84 -4.19 -7.18
N VAL A 31 -4.39 -4.21 -5.92
CA VAL A 31 -4.66 -3.13 -4.97
C VAL A 31 -4.04 -1.81 -5.42
N ILE A 32 -2.81 -1.82 -5.95
CA ILE A 32 -2.19 -0.62 -6.53
C ILE A 32 -3.04 -0.07 -7.68
N GLY A 33 -3.55 -0.94 -8.55
CA GLY A 33 -4.46 -0.59 -9.63
C GLY A 33 -5.73 0.08 -9.12
N GLU A 34 -6.39 -0.54 -8.12
CA GLU A 34 -7.60 0.02 -7.49
C GLU A 34 -7.34 1.39 -6.87
N MET A 35 -6.25 1.54 -6.09
CA MET A 35 -5.88 2.81 -5.45
C MET A 35 -5.64 3.90 -6.49
N ARG A 36 -4.97 3.56 -7.59
CA ARG A 36 -4.73 4.48 -8.71
C ARG A 36 -6.03 4.90 -9.40
N GLN A 37 -6.99 3.97 -9.59
CA GLN A 37 -8.32 4.31 -10.13
C GLN A 37 -9.13 5.19 -9.17
N GLN A 38 -8.98 4.99 -7.85
CA GLN A 38 -9.62 5.81 -6.82
C GLN A 38 -8.93 7.17 -6.61
N GLY A 39 -7.81 7.44 -7.31
CA GLY A 39 -7.05 8.68 -7.17
C GLY A 39 -6.39 8.83 -5.80
N VAL A 40 -6.21 7.72 -5.06
CA VAL A 40 -5.57 7.71 -3.74
C VAL A 40 -4.11 7.32 -3.92
N PRO A 41 -3.15 8.23 -3.70
CA PRO A 41 -1.74 7.89 -3.84
C PRO A 41 -1.27 7.02 -2.67
N ILE A 42 -0.57 5.94 -3.01
CA ILE A 42 0.20 5.14 -2.07
C ILE A 42 1.50 5.89 -1.80
N ILE A 43 1.75 6.18 -0.53
CA ILE A 43 2.90 6.95 -0.09
C ILE A 43 4.05 6.08 0.39
N ASP A 44 3.74 4.88 0.87
CA ASP A 44 4.72 3.94 1.40
C ASP A 44 4.15 2.51 1.34
N ILE A 45 5.03 1.51 1.20
CA ILE A 45 4.67 0.10 1.22
C ILE A 45 5.62 -0.61 2.17
N GLN A 46 5.08 -1.26 3.19
CA GLN A 46 5.85 -2.06 4.12
C GLN A 46 5.43 -3.52 4.05
N VAL A 47 6.40 -4.40 3.87
CA VAL A 47 6.18 -5.84 3.78
C VAL A 47 6.78 -6.49 5.02
N THR A 48 6.02 -7.39 5.62
CA THR A 48 6.42 -8.28 6.71
C THR A 48 6.26 -9.72 6.26
N ASP A 49 6.70 -10.70 7.06
CA ASP A 49 6.65 -12.12 6.72
C ASP A 49 5.26 -12.62 6.29
N ASN A 50 4.20 -12.03 6.84
CA ASN A 50 2.82 -12.48 6.61
C ASN A 50 1.88 -11.38 6.13
N ASN A 51 2.32 -10.13 6.08
CA ASN A 51 1.45 -9.01 5.73
C ASN A 51 2.14 -7.97 4.87
N CYS A 52 1.39 -7.39 3.95
CA CYS A 52 1.79 -6.22 3.18
C CYS A 52 0.90 -5.02 3.55
N PHE A 53 1.52 -3.97 4.05
CA PHE A 53 0.90 -2.72 4.46
C PHE A 53 1.12 -1.67 3.38
N LEU A 54 0.04 -1.22 2.75
CA LEU A 54 0.05 -0.07 1.84
C LEU A 54 -0.42 1.15 2.62
N ILE A 55 0.47 2.12 2.78
CA ILE A 55 0.17 3.38 3.43
C ILE A 55 -0.35 4.33 2.37
N LEU A 56 -1.58 4.81 2.56
CA LEU A 56 -2.28 5.71 1.66
C LEU A 56 -2.22 7.12 2.23
N GLY A 57 -1.94 8.10 1.37
CA GLY A 57 -1.81 9.48 1.80
C GLY A 57 -2.36 10.48 0.80
N GLU A 58 -2.21 11.76 1.13
CA GLU A 58 -2.32 12.82 0.13
C GLU A 58 -0.93 13.15 -0.39
N LYS A 59 -0.72 12.96 -1.69
CA LYS A 59 0.42 13.58 -2.36
C LYS A 59 0.11 15.08 -2.39
N LYS A 60 0.78 15.87 -1.55
CA LYS A 60 0.72 17.34 -1.71
C LYS A 60 1.18 17.66 -3.14
N PRO A 61 0.40 18.42 -3.92
CA PRO A 61 0.94 19.05 -5.11
C PRO A 61 2.06 20.00 -4.64
N ASP A 62 3.23 19.86 -5.26
CA ASP A 62 4.31 20.85 -5.18
C ASP A 62 3.90 22.10 -5.98
#